data_AF-A0A731R661-F1
#
_entry.id   AF-A0A731R661-F1
#
_cell.length_a   1.000
_cell.length_b   1.000
_cell.length_c   1.000
_cell.angle_alpha   90.00
_cell.angle_beta   90.00
_cell.angle_gamma   90.00
#
_symmetry.space_group_name_H-M   'P 1'
#
loop_
_entity.id
_entity.type
_entity.pdbx_description
1 polymer ?
#
loop_
_entity_poly.entity_id
_entity_poly.type
_entity_poly.pdbx_seq_one_letter_code
_entity_poly.pdbx_strand_id
1 'polypeptide(L)'
;MGVKDSNYQIVYRGEVLTYLRPGEWVFFQRLKEVGGGYWLGRTYPDFYQFGPELPVSLSQGLQYIMASDKVEAESHIFDDDFELYGGCFNEQSDESCGLGGDNHYSS
;
A
#
# COMPACT_ATOMS: atom_id res chain seq x y z
N MET A 1 26.08 -4.13 -17.57
CA MET A 1 25.49 -4.27 -16.22
C MET A 1 24.17 -3.52 -16.26
N GLY A 2 23.05 -4.26 -16.16
CA GLY A 2 21.71 -3.76 -16.48
C GLY A 2 21.22 -2.76 -15.45
N VAL A 3 21.12 -1.50 -15.87
CA VAL A 3 20.22 -0.55 -15.24
C VAL A 3 18.84 -0.91 -15.78
N LYS A 4 18.11 -1.77 -15.07
CA LYS A 4 16.65 -1.80 -15.23
C LYS A 4 16.20 -0.38 -14.93
N ASP A 5 15.48 0.25 -15.86
CA ASP A 5 14.84 1.55 -15.68
C ASP A 5 14.19 1.58 -14.30
N SER A 6 14.90 2.17 -13.35
CA SER A 6 14.46 2.20 -11.97
C SER A 6 13.35 3.22 -11.98
N ASN A 7 12.10 2.77 -11.93
CA ASN A 7 10.90 3.61 -11.95
C ASN A 7 10.72 4.38 -10.63
N TYR A 8 11.84 4.79 -10.04
CA TYR A 8 11.89 5.56 -8.81
C TYR A 8 13.15 6.42 -8.75
N GLN A 9 13.03 7.57 -8.09
CA GLN A 9 14.14 8.45 -7.75
C GLN A 9 14.36 8.48 -6.23
N ILE A 10 15.59 8.75 -5.78
CA ILE A 10 15.90 8.98 -4.36
C ILE A 10 16.45 10.39 -4.22
N VAL A 11 15.85 11.18 -3.34
CA VAL A 11 16.30 12.52 -2.96
C VAL A 11 16.89 12.44 -1.56
N TYR A 12 18.19 12.67 -1.46
CA TYR A 12 18.89 12.69 -0.19
C TYR A 12 18.66 14.01 0.55
N ARG A 13 18.96 14.00 1.85
CA ARG A 13 18.82 15.21 2.67
C ARG A 13 19.73 16.33 2.15
N GLY A 14 19.15 17.51 1.97
CA GLY A 14 19.87 18.68 1.47
C GLY A 14 19.95 18.73 -0.06
N GLU A 15 19.48 17.69 -0.75
CA GLU A 15 19.27 17.70 -2.18
C GLU A 15 17.85 18.13 -2.51
N VAL A 16 17.65 18.53 -3.75
CA VAL A 16 16.35 18.88 -4.32
C VAL A 16 16.07 17.96 -5.50
N LEU A 17 14.80 17.65 -5.73
CA LEU A 17 14.39 16.90 -6.90
C LEU A 17 14.62 17.76 -8.15
N THR A 18 15.67 17.48 -8.91
CA THR A 18 16.08 18.29 -10.07
C THR A 18 15.13 18.13 -11.26
N TYR A 19 14.55 16.94 -11.43
CA TYR A 19 13.65 16.64 -12.53
C TYR A 19 12.40 15.93 -12.02
N LEU A 20 11.27 16.64 -12.10
CA LEU A 20 9.97 16.11 -11.72
C LEU A 20 9.32 15.45 -12.93
N ARG A 21 9.11 14.13 -12.86
CA ARG A 21 8.25 13.39 -13.79
C ARG A 21 6.93 13.10 -13.10
N PRO A 22 5.80 13.62 -13.62
CA PRO A 22 4.49 13.35 -13.04
C PRO A 22 4.23 11.84 -12.95
N GLY A 23 3.81 11.38 -11.77
CA GLY A 23 3.49 9.97 -11.49
C GLY A 23 4.68 9.08 -11.15
N GLU A 24 5.93 9.58 -11.20
CA GLU A 24 7.09 8.78 -10.82
C GLU A 24 7.20 8.64 -9.31
N TRP A 25 7.63 7.46 -8.86
CA TRP A 25 7.92 7.19 -7.46
C TRP A 25 9.17 7.94 -7.00
N VAL A 26 9.09 8.61 -5.86
CA VAL A 26 10.22 9.32 -5.27
C VAL A 26 10.34 8.97 -3.81
N PHE A 27 11.58 8.69 -3.39
CA PHE A 27 11.97 8.49 -2.00
C PHE A 27 12.58 9.78 -1.45
N PHE A 28 11.99 10.35 -0.41
CA PHE A 28 12.58 11.45 0.33
C PHE A 28 13.20 10.94 1.64
N GLN A 29 14.51 11.12 1.79
CA GLN A 29 15.23 10.64 2.97
C GLN A 29 14.87 11.42 4.24
N ARG A 30 14.54 10.72 5.32
CA ARG A 30 14.35 11.30 6.66
C ARG A 30 15.66 11.34 7.44
N LEU A 31 15.74 12.23 8.43
CA LEU A 31 16.87 12.27 9.37
C LEU A 31 17.00 10.94 10.12
N LYS A 32 18.23 10.43 10.22
CA LYS A 32 18.54 9.21 10.99
C LYS A 32 18.19 9.34 12.48
N GLU A 33 18.35 10.54 13.04
CA GLU A 33 18.11 10.82 14.47
C GLU A 33 16.61 10.75 14.86
N VAL A 34 15.69 10.88 13.90
CA VAL A 34 14.22 10.83 14.13
C VAL A 34 13.60 9.52 13.64
N GLY A 35 14.39 8.44 13.66
CA GLY A 35 14.01 7.09 13.23
C GLY A 35 14.40 6.74 11.79
N GLY A 36 14.94 7.69 11.01
CA GLY A 36 15.42 7.43 9.66
C GLY A 36 14.32 6.99 8.68
N GLY A 37 14.73 6.21 7.69
CA GLY A 37 13.84 5.73 6.62
C GLY A 37 13.57 6.78 5.55
N TYR A 38 12.53 6.49 4.76
CA TYR A 38 12.15 7.29 3.60
C TYR A 38 10.65 7.51 3.58
N TRP A 39 10.24 8.70 3.15
CA TRP A 39 8.90 8.93 2.65
C TRP A 39 8.84 8.48 1.21
N LEU A 40 7.93 7.57 0.88
CA LEU A 40 7.69 7.10 -0.47
C LEU A 40 6.36 7.66 -0.98
N GLY A 41 6.36 8.13 -2.22
CA GLY A 41 5.18 8.71 -2.84
C GLY A 41 5.40 9.06 -4.29
N ARG A 42 4.32 9.47 -4.95
CA ARG A 42 4.33 9.93 -6.35
C ARG A 42 4.39 11.45 -6.39
N THR A 43 5.22 11.96 -7.29
CA THR A 43 5.34 13.40 -7.51
C THR A 43 4.45 13.84 -8.67
N TYR A 44 3.71 14.93 -8.46
CA TYR A 44 2.94 15.61 -9.48
C TYR A 44 3.31 17.10 -9.45
N PRO A 45 2.99 17.88 -10.52
CA PRO A 45 3.33 19.30 -10.56
C PRO A 45 2.78 20.11 -9.37
N ASP A 46 1.58 19.76 -8.89
CA ASP A 46 0.86 20.54 -7.88
C ASP A 46 0.88 19.92 -6.48
N PHE A 47 1.15 18.61 -6.38
CA PHE A 47 1.09 17.92 -5.10
C PHE A 47 2.01 16.69 -5.05
N TYR A 48 2.25 16.23 -3.84
CA TYR A 48 2.95 14.99 -3.57
C TYR A 48 1.97 13.99 -2.93
N GLN A 49 1.80 12.84 -3.57
CA GLN A 49 0.92 11.79 -3.09
C GLN A 49 1.73 10.77 -2.30
N PHE A 50 1.43 10.61 -1.01
CA PHE A 50 2.02 9.53 -0.22
C PHE A 50 1.49 8.17 -0.71
N GLY A 51 2.40 7.20 -0.87
CA GLY A 51 2.00 5.81 -1.09
C GLY A 51 1.67 5.16 0.26
N PRO A 52 2.68 4.81 1.08
CA PRO A 52 2.49 4.45 2.47
C PRO A 52 2.25 5.70 3.36
N GLU A 53 1.34 5.57 4.33
CA GLU A 53 1.06 6.63 5.33
C GLU A 53 2.19 6.81 6.36
N LEU A 54 3.10 5.83 6.46
CA LEU A 54 4.20 5.80 7.41
C LEU A 54 5.56 5.75 6.70
N PRO A 55 6.63 6.26 7.32
CA PRO A 55 7.98 6.12 6.78
C PRO A 55 8.36 4.64 6.61
N VAL A 56 9.01 4.33 5.49
CA VAL A 56 9.42 2.96 5.15
C VAL A 56 10.93 2.83 5.03
N SER A 57 11.44 1.62 5.21
CA SER A 57 12.79 1.28 4.75
C SER A 57 12.83 1.22 3.21
N LEU A 58 14.02 1.31 2.62
CA LEU A 58 14.17 1.23 1.16
C LEU A 58 13.64 -0.10 0.60
N SER A 59 13.90 -1.22 1.28
CA SER A 59 13.42 -2.53 0.85
C SER A 59 11.90 -2.66 0.92
N GLN A 60 11.27 -2.12 1.97
CA GLN A 60 9.80 -2.08 2.08
C GLN A 60 9.19 -1.19 1.00
N GLY A 61 9.79 -0.03 0.72
CA GLY A 61 9.30 0.85 -0.33
C GLY A 61 9.44 0.24 -1.73
N LEU A 62 10.51 -0.49 -2.01
CA LEU A 62 10.66 -1.22 -3.28
C LEU A 62 9.59 -2.32 -3.44
N GLN A 63 9.31 -3.07 -2.37
CA GLN A 63 8.23 -4.05 -2.37
C GLN A 63 6.86 -3.40 -2.63
N TYR A 64 6.63 -2.23 -2.03
CA TYR A 64 5.42 -1.45 -2.26
C TYR A 64 5.28 -1.05 -3.73
N ILE A 65 6.33 -0.50 -4.35
CA ILE A 65 6.32 -0.14 -5.78
C ILE A 65 6.00 -1.35 -6.65
N MET A 66 6.67 -2.49 -6.42
CA MET A 66 6.42 -3.72 -7.19
C MET A 66 4.97 -4.22 -7.03
N ALA A 67 4.41 -4.12 -5.82
CA ALA A 67 3.02 -4.50 -5.57
C ALA A 67 2.05 -3.53 -6.27
N SER A 68 2.32 -2.22 -6.22
CA SER A 68 1.54 -1.21 -6.93
C SER A 68 1.56 -1.42 -8.44
N ASP A 69 2.73 -1.66 -9.04
CA ASP A 69 2.87 -1.89 -10.48
C ASP A 69 2.08 -3.13 -10.92
N LYS A 70 2.05 -4.18 -10.08
CA LYS A 70 1.23 -5.37 -10.33
C LYS A 70 -0.27 -5.03 -10.33
N VAL A 71 -0.73 -4.30 -9.31
CA VAL A 71 -2.13 -3.89 -9.19
C VAL A 71 -2.53 -2.99 -10.37
N GLU A 72 -1.65 -2.08 -10.81
CA GLU A 72 -1.91 -1.24 -11.98
C GLU A 72 -1.99 -2.04 -13.27
N ALA A 73 -1.18 -3.08 -13.44
CA ALA A 73 -1.27 -3.96 -14.60
C ALA A 73 -2.59 -4.76 -14.63
N GLU A 74 -3.08 -5.17 -13.46
CA GLU A 74 -4.30 -5.97 -13.29
C GLU A 74 -5.55 -5.09 -13.08
N SER A 75 -5.43 -3.76 -13.07
CA SER A 75 -6.52 -2.84 -12.68
C SER A 75 -7.75 -2.85 -13.61
N HIS A 76 -7.60 -3.42 -14.80
CA HIS A 76 -8.67 -3.58 -15.79
C HIS A 76 -9.50 -4.85 -15.56
N ILE A 77 -9.07 -5.72 -14.63
CA ILE A 77 -9.72 -6.98 -14.30
C ILE A 77 -10.56 -6.73 -13.05
N PHE A 78 -11.87 -6.66 -13.21
CA PHE A 78 -12.82 -6.65 -12.11
C PHE A 78 -13.28 -8.08 -11.83
N ASP A 79 -13.23 -8.48 -10.56
CA ASP A 79 -13.78 -9.75 -10.10
C ASP A 79 -15.21 -9.49 -9.60
N ASP A 80 -16.20 -9.85 -10.42
CA ASP A 80 -17.63 -9.67 -10.11
C ASP A 80 -18.07 -10.55 -8.94
N ASP A 81 -17.29 -11.59 -8.59
CA ASP A 81 -17.56 -12.52 -7.49
C ASP A 81 -16.77 -12.18 -6.21
N PHE A 82 -16.16 -10.98 -6.13
CA PHE A 82 -15.42 -10.56 -4.94
C PHE A 82 -16.33 -10.32 -3.72
N GLU A 83 -16.30 -11.24 -2.76
CA GLU A 83 -16.97 -11.08 -1.46
C GLU A 83 -16.05 -10.40 -0.43
N LEU A 84 -16.35 -9.14 -0.09
CA LEU A 84 -15.68 -8.44 1.00
C LEU A 84 -16.18 -8.99 2.35
N TYR A 85 -15.49 -9.99 2.89
CA TYR A 85 -15.79 -10.49 4.24
C TYR A 85 -15.46 -9.42 5.28
N GLY A 86 -16.49 -8.73 5.77
CA GLY A 86 -16.40 -7.84 6.92
C GLY A 86 -16.04 -8.65 8.17
N GLY A 87 -14.76 -8.59 8.58
CA GLY A 87 -14.34 -9.14 9.86
C GLY A 87 -15.10 -8.43 10.99
N CYS A 88 -15.89 -9.19 11.75
CA CYS A 88 -16.63 -8.69 12.90
C CYS A 88 -15.67 -8.06 13.93
N PHE A 89 -15.62 -6.73 13.98
CA PHE A 89 -15.08 -6.00 15.12
C PHE A 89 -16.23 -5.75 16.09
N ASN A 90 -16.55 -6.74 16.93
CA ASN A 90 -17.45 -6.51 18.06
C ASN A 90 -16.63 -6.35 19.34
N GLU A 91 -16.58 -5.11 19.79
CA GLU A 91 -16.25 -4.76 21.16
C GLU A 91 -17.42 -5.21 22.05
N GLN A 92 -17.10 -6.09 23.01
CA GLN A 92 -17.91 -6.49 24.17
C GLN A 92 -19.11 -7.45 24.01
N SER A 93 -18.93 -8.58 24.72
CA SER A 93 -19.90 -9.42 25.45
C SER A 93 -20.97 -10.20 24.67
N ASP A 94 -20.79 -11.52 24.70
CA ASP A 94 -21.80 -12.57 24.94
C ASP A 94 -23.17 -12.44 24.23
N GLU A 95 -23.36 -13.19 23.14
CA GLU A 95 -24.43 -14.21 23.04
C GLU A 95 -24.47 -14.85 21.62
N SER A 96 -24.33 -16.18 21.61
CA SER A 96 -24.83 -17.13 20.60
C SER A 96 -24.39 -16.97 19.12
N CYS A 97 -23.21 -17.51 18.80
CA CYS A 97 -22.99 -18.11 17.47
C CYS A 97 -23.84 -19.38 17.35
N GLY A 98 -25.10 -19.22 16.93
CA GLY A 98 -26.00 -20.35 16.67
C GLY A 98 -25.54 -21.16 15.46
N LEU A 99 -24.83 -22.26 15.70
CA LEU A 99 -24.69 -23.34 14.73
C LEU A 99 -26.05 -24.05 14.64
N GLY A 100 -26.79 -23.81 13.56
CA GLY A 100 -28.06 -24.47 13.28
C GLY A 100 -27.85 -25.96 13.01
N GLY A 101 -28.00 -26.78 14.05
CA GLY A 101 -28.10 -28.22 13.97
C GLY A 101 -29.55 -28.68 13.74
N ASP A 102 -29.71 -29.50 12.72
CA ASP A 102 -30.77 -30.44 12.38
C ASP A 102 -31.86 -30.67 13.45
N ASN A 103 -33.13 -30.38 13.13
CA ASN A 103 -34.26 -31.03 13.80
C ASN A 103 -35.38 -31.33 12.80
N HIS A 104 -35.59 -32.63 12.63
CA HIS A 104 -36.64 -33.31 11.89
C HIS A 104 -37.99 -33.13 12.58
N TYR A 105 -39.06 -32.80 11.85
CA TYR A 105 -40.44 -33.11 12.26
C TYR A 105 -41.30 -33.41 11.04
N SER A 106 -41.64 -34.70 10.88
CA SER A 106 -42.76 -35.20 10.06
C SER A 106 -44.09 -34.91 10.77
N SER A 107 -45.16 -34.69 9.98
CA SER A 107 -46.55 -34.92 10.40
C SER A 107 -47.01 -36.32 10.00
#